data_AF-A0A0D1DY14-F1
#
_entry.id   AF-A0A0D1DY14-F1
#
_cell.length_a   1.000
_cell.length_b   1.000
_cell.length_c   1.000
_cell.angle_alpha   90.00
_cell.angle_beta   90.00
_cell.angle_gamma   90.00
#
_symmetry.space_group_name_H-M   'P 1'
#
loop_
_entity.id
_entity.type
_entity.pdbx_description
1 polymer ?
#
loop_
_entity_poly.entity_id
_entity_poly.type
_entity_poly.pdbx_seq_one_letter_code
_entity_poly.pdbx_strand_id
1 'polypeptide(L)'
;MTVPSAMTPSQELDRQLGSAATISAAGSTSVAALQALEQYKKRDSSKVVVRFKAIGNAPIMKNNHFRITAFNRFQAVTVFLRKELNFKPSDSLFLYINASFSPAPDDTVGNLYRCFGTEGHLIVNYSTTAAWG
;
A
#
# COMPACT_ATOMS: atom_id res chain seq x y z
N MET A 1 -60.56 -13.52 35.18
CA MET A 1 -59.34 -14.31 35.48
C MET A 1 -58.22 -13.35 35.85
N THR A 2 -57.89 -13.33 37.14
CA THR A 2 -56.54 -13.17 37.73
C THR A 2 -55.68 -11.94 37.39
N VAL A 3 -55.60 -11.00 38.34
CA VAL A 3 -54.50 -10.02 38.56
C VAL A 3 -53.23 -10.76 39.05
N PRO A 4 -51.96 -10.28 38.95
CA PRO A 4 -51.51 -9.11 39.74
C PRO A 4 -50.28 -8.28 39.22
N SER A 5 -50.20 -7.07 39.77
CA SER A 5 -49.07 -6.37 40.43
C SER A 5 -47.59 -6.57 40.04
N ALA A 6 -46.98 -5.40 39.81
CA ALA A 6 -45.76 -4.85 40.44
C ALA A 6 -44.37 -5.42 40.09
N MET A 7 -43.53 -4.57 39.46
CA MET A 7 -42.14 -4.37 39.90
C MET A 7 -41.61 -3.00 39.39
N THR A 8 -41.54 -2.02 40.30
CA THR A 8 -40.61 -0.87 40.24
C THR A 8 -39.20 -1.40 40.57
N PRO A 9 -38.09 -0.84 40.07
CA PRO A 9 -37.46 0.35 40.68
C PRO A 9 -36.90 1.35 39.64
N SER A 10 -37.12 2.66 39.79
CA SER A 10 -36.16 3.60 40.40
C SER A 10 -34.86 3.80 39.58
N GLN A 11 -34.65 5.01 39.07
CA GLN A 11 -33.57 5.94 39.49
C GLN A 11 -33.10 6.85 38.34
N GLU A 12 -33.54 8.10 38.45
CA GLU A 12 -32.82 9.34 38.14
C GLU A 12 -31.29 9.23 38.23
N LEU A 13 -30.54 9.68 37.21
CA LEU A 13 -29.34 10.52 37.38
C LEU A 13 -28.79 11.07 36.04
N ASP A 14 -28.90 12.39 35.91
CA ASP A 14 -27.97 13.35 35.32
C ASP A 14 -27.48 13.29 33.86
N ARG A 15 -27.82 14.38 33.16
CA ARG A 15 -27.18 14.89 31.95
C ARG A 15 -25.78 15.40 32.29
N GLN A 16 -24.74 14.64 31.99
CA GLN A 16 -23.40 15.22 31.79
C GLN A 16 -22.64 14.52 30.65
N LEU A 17 -22.88 14.97 29.41
CA LEU A 17 -21.89 14.85 28.34
C LEU A 17 -20.87 15.97 28.51
N GLY A 18 -20.01 15.78 29.51
CA GLY A 18 -18.82 16.58 29.74
C GLY A 18 -17.71 16.10 28.82
N SER A 19 -17.25 17.04 27.98
CA SER A 19 -16.05 16.96 27.17
C SER A 19 -14.80 16.54 27.95
N ALA A 20 -13.82 16.07 27.18
CA ALA A 20 -12.38 16.14 27.40
C ALA A 20 -11.68 14.79 27.67
N ALA A 21 -10.76 14.51 26.75
CA ALA A 21 -9.72 13.51 26.84
C ALA A 21 -9.04 13.52 28.21
N THR A 22 -9.20 12.44 28.96
CA THR A 22 -8.29 12.11 30.05
C THR A 22 -7.35 11.01 29.56
N ILE A 23 -6.14 11.44 29.22
CA ILE A 23 -4.97 10.59 29.11
C ILE A 23 -4.74 9.89 30.46
N SER A 24 -4.79 8.57 30.48
CA SER A 24 -4.34 7.78 31.62
C SER A 24 -3.68 6.51 31.09
N ALA A 25 -2.36 6.59 30.97
CA ALA A 25 -1.52 5.43 30.75
C ALA A 25 -1.36 4.66 32.06
N ALA A 26 -1.87 3.44 32.12
CA ALA A 26 -1.30 2.30 32.87
C ALA A 26 -2.23 1.07 32.77
N GLY A 27 -1.76 -0.02 32.14
CA GLY A 27 -2.40 -1.33 32.29
C GLY A 27 -2.32 -2.25 31.07
N SER A 28 -1.24 -3.04 30.99
CA SER A 28 -1.03 -4.18 30.08
C SER A 28 -1.04 -3.91 28.56
N THR A 29 0.05 -3.33 28.04
CA THR A 29 0.46 -3.62 26.65
C THR A 29 0.75 -5.12 26.56
N SER A 30 -0.21 -5.88 26.05
CA SER A 30 -0.08 -7.33 25.94
C SER A 30 1.15 -7.66 25.10
N VAL A 31 1.91 -8.65 25.55
CA VAL A 31 3.03 -9.21 24.76
C VAL A 31 2.53 -9.61 23.37
N ALA A 32 1.26 -10.01 23.26
CA ALA A 32 0.57 -10.24 22.00
C ALA A 32 0.45 -8.98 21.10
N ALA A 33 0.21 -7.78 21.65
CA ALA A 33 0.17 -6.55 20.88
C ALA A 33 1.56 -6.16 20.36
N LEU A 34 2.60 -6.31 21.19
CA LEU A 34 4.00 -6.08 20.78
C LEU A 34 4.43 -7.13 19.74
N GLN A 35 4.08 -8.40 19.93
CA GLN A 35 4.35 -9.48 18.97
C GLN A 35 3.57 -9.29 17.67
N ALA A 36 2.33 -8.78 17.72
CA ALA A 36 1.55 -8.45 16.53
C ALA A 36 2.16 -7.27 15.76
N LEU A 37 2.66 -6.24 16.46
CA LEU A 37 3.40 -5.12 15.87
C LEU A 37 4.72 -5.61 15.23
N GLU A 38 5.47 -6.47 15.92
CA GLU A 38 6.74 -7.02 15.42
C GLU A 38 6.51 -7.98 14.22
N GLN A 39 5.42 -8.75 14.24
CA GLN A 39 5.00 -9.61 13.12
C GLN A 39 4.53 -8.79 11.92
N TYR A 40 3.83 -7.68 12.14
CA TYR A 40 3.47 -6.73 11.08
C TYR A 40 4.74 -6.17 10.42
N LYS A 41 5.69 -5.68 11.25
CA LYS A 41 7.01 -5.17 10.82
C LYS A 41 7.83 -6.22 10.05
N LYS A 42 7.64 -7.51 10.33
CA LYS A 42 8.33 -8.62 9.67
C LYS A 42 7.66 -9.05 8.36
N ARG A 43 6.35 -8.84 8.19
CA ARG A 43 5.61 -9.16 6.95
C ARG A 43 5.94 -8.22 5.79
N ASP A 44 6.46 -7.03 6.08
CA ASP A 44 6.85 -6.03 5.07
C ASP A 44 8.13 -6.38 4.29
N SER A 45 8.76 -7.53 4.55
CA SER A 45 10.00 -7.92 3.86
C SER A 45 9.80 -8.71 2.56
N SER A 46 8.56 -8.88 2.08
CA SER A 46 8.32 -9.54 0.79
C SER A 46 8.88 -8.67 -0.33
N LYS A 47 10.03 -9.05 -0.90
CA LYS A 47 10.65 -8.33 -2.02
C LYS A 47 10.31 -9.01 -3.32
N VAL A 48 9.86 -8.22 -4.28
CA VAL A 48 9.58 -8.62 -5.65
C VAL A 48 10.73 -8.18 -6.53
N VAL A 49 11.13 -9.03 -7.47
CA VAL A 49 12.06 -8.64 -8.54
C VAL A 49 11.28 -7.95 -9.64
N VAL A 50 11.63 -6.71 -9.94
CA VAL A 50 11.03 -5.91 -11.01
C VAL A 50 12.08 -5.71 -12.09
N ARG A 51 11.72 -6.05 -13.32
CA ARG A 51 12.54 -5.88 -14.51
C ARG A 51 12.04 -4.69 -15.33
N PHE A 52 12.80 -3.61 -15.37
CA PHE A 52 12.51 -2.48 -16.25
C PHE A 52 12.99 -2.75 -17.66
N LYS A 53 12.20 -2.30 -18.64
CA LYS A 53 12.54 -2.45 -20.06
C LYS A 53 12.19 -1.17 -20.81
N ALA A 54 13.18 -0.57 -21.46
CA ALA A 54 12.97 0.60 -22.28
C ALA A 54 12.19 0.23 -23.54
N ILE A 55 11.21 1.05 -23.91
CA ILE A 55 10.43 0.92 -25.14
C ILE A 55 10.58 2.18 -25.98
N GLY A 56 10.86 1.99 -27.28
CA GLY A 56 11.00 3.07 -28.25
C GLY A 56 12.29 3.84 -28.07
N ASN A 57 12.21 5.17 -28.02
CA ASN A 57 13.35 6.07 -27.84
C ASN A 57 13.69 6.35 -26.36
N ALA A 58 13.11 5.63 -25.42
CA ALA A 58 13.40 5.82 -24.00
C ALA A 58 14.86 5.39 -23.66
N PRO A 59 15.59 6.12 -22.80
CA PRO A 59 16.96 5.75 -22.44
C PRO A 59 17.02 4.40 -21.73
N ILE A 60 17.95 3.53 -22.13
CA ILE A 60 18.13 2.20 -21.53
C ILE A 60 18.84 2.32 -20.19
N MET A 61 18.22 1.84 -19.13
CA MET A 61 18.84 1.76 -17.81
C MET A 61 19.97 0.72 -17.77
N LYS A 62 21.07 1.08 -17.09
CA LYS A 62 22.23 0.20 -16.89
C LYS A 62 21.87 -1.04 -16.06
N ASN A 63 21.04 -0.87 -15.04
CA ASN A 63 20.48 -1.95 -14.24
C ASN A 63 19.00 -2.10 -14.57
N ASN A 64 18.62 -3.24 -15.12
CA ASN A 64 17.23 -3.51 -15.47
C ASN A 64 16.49 -4.27 -14.37
N HIS A 65 17.19 -4.88 -13.40
CA HIS A 65 16.57 -5.67 -12.34
C HIS A 65 16.71 -4.96 -10.99
N PHE A 66 15.58 -4.65 -10.37
CA PHE A 66 15.52 -4.07 -9.03
C PHE A 66 14.67 -4.92 -8.10
N ARG A 67 15.04 -4.97 -6.82
CA ARG A 67 14.23 -5.60 -5.78
C ARG A 67 13.42 -4.53 -5.07
N ILE A 68 12.11 -4.57 -5.26
CA ILE A 68 11.18 -3.61 -4.67
C ILE A 68 10.35 -4.33 -3.61
N THR A 69 10.16 -3.70 -2.46
CA THR A 69 9.26 -4.21 -1.42
C THR A 69 7.83 -4.28 -1.94
N ALA A 70 7.15 -5.40 -1.73
CA ALA A 70 5.79 -5.68 -2.20
C ALA A 70 4.76 -4.64 -1.70
N PHE A 71 4.98 -4.06 -0.52
CA PHE A 71 4.14 -3.01 0.06
C PHE A 71 4.29 -1.64 -0.62
N ASN A 72 5.34 -1.42 -1.43
CA ASN A 72 5.47 -0.17 -2.16
C ASN A 72 4.40 -0.05 -3.25
N ARG A 73 3.86 1.16 -3.38
CA ARG A 73 2.93 1.53 -4.45
C ARG A 73 3.66 1.73 -5.77
N PHE A 74 2.95 1.53 -6.87
CA PHE A 74 3.49 1.72 -8.21
C PHE A 74 3.82 3.19 -8.51
N GLN A 75 3.12 4.14 -7.88
CA GLN A 75 3.51 5.56 -7.93
C GLN A 75 4.96 5.78 -7.47
N ALA A 76 5.40 5.12 -6.39
CA ALA A 76 6.77 5.26 -5.91
C ALA A 76 7.79 4.74 -6.93
N VAL A 77 7.43 3.67 -7.67
CA VAL A 77 8.24 3.12 -8.76
C VAL A 77 8.37 4.11 -9.91
N THR A 78 7.28 4.79 -10.27
CA THR A 78 7.28 5.83 -11.30
C THR A 78 8.20 7.00 -10.93
N VAL A 79 8.12 7.47 -9.69
CA VAL A 79 9.00 8.55 -9.18
C VAL A 79 10.46 8.10 -9.14
N PHE A 80 10.71 6.86 -8.72
CA PHE A 80 12.05 6.26 -8.71
C PHE A 80 12.65 6.24 -10.12
N LEU A 81 11.88 5.79 -11.11
CA LEU A 81 12.33 5.71 -12.49
C LEU A 81 12.68 7.07 -13.08
N ARG A 82 11.88 8.10 -12.77
CA ARG A 82 12.16 9.48 -13.20
C ARG A 82 13.49 9.98 -12.62
N LYS A 83 13.80 9.64 -11.37
CA LYS A 83 15.06 10.02 -10.73
C LYS A 83 16.26 9.30 -11.35
N GLU A 84 16.15 7.99 -11.57
CA GLU A 84 17.23 7.19 -12.18
C GLU A 84 17.53 7.59 -13.62
N LEU A 85 16.51 7.99 -14.38
CA LEU A 85 16.68 8.45 -15.76
C LEU A 85 16.95 9.96 -15.88
N ASN A 86 17.01 10.71 -14.76
CA ASN A 86 17.10 12.17 -14.74
C ASN A 86 16.02 12.89 -15.56
N PHE A 87 14.80 12.34 -15.62
CA PHE A 87 13.66 12.95 -16.30
C PHE A 87 13.10 14.14 -15.52
N LYS A 88 12.69 15.19 -16.23
CA LYS A 88 12.03 16.35 -15.60
C LYS A 88 10.58 15.99 -15.27
N PRO A 89 9.96 16.67 -14.28
CA PRO A 89 8.54 16.49 -14.01
C PRO A 89 7.64 16.89 -15.20
N SER A 90 8.16 17.72 -16.11
CA SER A 90 7.49 18.11 -17.35
C SER A 90 7.54 17.04 -18.44
N ASP A 91 8.45 16.07 -18.34
CA ASP A 91 8.54 14.99 -19.31
C ASP A 91 7.48 13.93 -19.03
N SER A 92 6.79 13.51 -20.09
CA SER A 92 5.83 12.41 -20.00
C SER A 92 6.58 11.09 -19.95
N LEU A 93 6.31 10.31 -18.90
CA LEU A 93 6.85 8.96 -18.72
C LEU A 93 5.68 8.02 -18.46
N PHE A 94 5.46 7.09 -19.37
CA PHE A 94 4.42 6.08 -19.31
C PHE A 94 5.03 4.74 -18.92
N LEU A 95 4.42 4.07 -17.95
CA LEU A 95 4.84 2.76 -17.48
C LEU A 95 3.72 1.74 -17.71
N TYR A 96 4.10 0.56 -18.20
CA TYR A 96 3.20 -0.53 -18.55
C TYR A 96 3.69 -1.84 -17.96
N ILE A 97 2.78 -2.64 -17.42
CA ILE A 97 3.08 -4.00 -17.00
C ILE A 97 2.98 -4.92 -18.22
N ASN A 98 4.03 -5.74 -18.44
CA ASN A 98 4.10 -6.71 -19.53
C ASN A 98 3.74 -6.16 -20.93
N ALA A 99 4.00 -4.87 -21.18
CA ALA A 99 3.70 -4.16 -22.43
C ALA A 99 2.21 -4.26 -22.85
N SER A 100 1.31 -4.29 -21.87
CA SER A 100 -0.13 -4.45 -22.12
C SER A 100 -0.95 -3.31 -21.55
N PHE A 101 -0.82 -3.00 -20.25
CA PHE A 101 -1.65 -2.00 -19.58
C PHE A 101 -0.85 -1.16 -18.57
N SER A 102 -1.35 0.03 -18.26
CA SER A 102 -0.79 0.89 -17.21
C SER A 102 -1.52 0.65 -15.88
N PRO A 103 -0.84 0.23 -14.80
CA PRO A 103 -1.48 -0.05 -13.53
C PRO A 103 -1.85 1.25 -12.79
N ALA A 104 -2.76 1.17 -11.81
CA ALA A 104 -3.10 2.34 -11.02
C ALA A 104 -1.92 2.77 -10.14
N PRO A 105 -1.75 4.09 -9.86
CA PRO A 105 -0.69 4.56 -8.98
C PRO A 105 -0.81 4.00 -7.55
N ASP A 106 -2.03 3.66 -7.12
CA ASP A 106 -2.34 3.08 -5.82
C ASP A 106 -2.10 1.56 -5.74
N ASP A 107 -1.93 0.88 -6.88
CA ASP A 107 -1.59 -0.54 -6.88
C ASP A 107 -0.25 -0.79 -6.20
N THR A 108 -0.19 -1.84 -5.40
CA THR A 108 1.04 -2.29 -4.77
C THR A 108 1.81 -3.23 -5.70
N VAL A 109 3.14 -3.11 -5.71
CA VAL A 109 4.01 -3.96 -6.54
C VAL A 109 3.82 -5.44 -6.24
N GLY A 110 3.50 -5.78 -4.98
CA GLY A 110 3.15 -7.15 -4.59
C GLY A 110 1.90 -7.68 -5.27
N ASN A 111 0.85 -6.86 -5.39
CA ASN A 111 -0.39 -7.23 -6.09
C ASN A 111 -0.11 -7.44 -7.58
N LEU A 112 0.59 -6.48 -8.21
CA LEU A 112 0.96 -6.56 -9.62
C LEU A 112 1.82 -7.78 -9.93
N TYR A 113 2.77 -8.13 -9.07
CA TYR A 113 3.56 -9.33 -9.22
C TYR A 113 2.77 -10.62 -9.05
N ARG A 114 1.81 -10.65 -8.12
CA ARG A 114 0.95 -11.83 -7.94
C ARG A 114 0.06 -12.08 -9.15
N CYS A 115 -0.47 -11.02 -9.77
CA CYS A 115 -1.38 -11.12 -10.90
C CYS A 115 -0.67 -11.24 -12.26
N PHE A 116 0.46 -10.56 -12.44
CA PHE A 116 1.13 -10.37 -13.73
C PHE A 116 2.62 -10.73 -13.72
N GLY A 117 3.14 -11.26 -12.61
CA GLY A 117 4.52 -11.73 -12.53
C GLY A 117 4.78 -12.88 -13.50
N THR A 118 5.95 -12.89 -14.13
CA THR A 118 6.38 -13.90 -15.10
C THR A 118 7.80 -14.32 -14.77
N GLU A 119 8.10 -15.62 -14.78
CA GLU A 119 9.46 -16.14 -14.54
C GLU A 119 10.12 -15.59 -13.24
N GLY A 120 9.33 -15.41 -12.18
CA GLY A 120 9.82 -14.91 -10.89
C GLY A 120 10.14 -13.41 -10.85
N HIS A 121 9.75 -12.64 -11.88
CA HIS A 121 9.91 -11.18 -11.92
C HIS A 121 8.71 -10.46 -12.54
N LEU A 122 8.53 -9.18 -12.22
CA LEU A 122 7.51 -8.32 -12.83
C LEU A 122 8.14 -7.48 -13.93
N ILE A 123 7.65 -7.54 -15.17
CA ILE A 123 8.20 -6.74 -16.27
C ILE A 123 7.48 -5.40 -16.34
N VAL A 124 8.24 -4.32 -16.18
CA VAL A 124 7.77 -2.94 -16.27
C VAL A 124 8.40 -2.27 -17.49
N ASN A 125 7.59 -2.01 -18.48
CA ASN A 125 7.99 -1.39 -19.72
C ASN A 125 7.77 0.12 -19.59
N TYR A 126 8.76 0.92 -19.95
CA TYR A 126 8.63 2.38 -19.87
C TYR A 126 8.88 3.04 -21.22
N SER A 127 8.10 4.08 -21.51
CA SER A 127 8.22 4.85 -22.75
C SER A 127 7.92 6.33 -22.52
N THR A 128 8.47 7.18 -23.38
CA THR A 128 8.22 8.63 -23.37
C THR A 128 6.93 9.01 -24.09
N THR A 129 6.46 8.14 -24.98
CA THR A 129 5.19 8.30 -25.70
C THR A 129 4.19 7.23 -25.26
N ALA A 130 2.90 7.53 -25.37
CA ALA A 130 1.87 6.51 -25.20
C ALA A 130 2.06 5.46 -26.30
N ALA A 131 2.24 4.21 -25.90
CA ALA A 131 2.51 3.10 -26.81
C ALA A 131 1.40 2.04 -26.77
N TRP A 132 0.70 1.94 -25.64
CA TRP A 132 -0.41 1.02 -25.42
C TRP A 132 -1.54 1.76 -24.69
N GLY A 133 -2.76 1.64 -25.20
CA GLY A 133 -3.96 2.32 -24.70
C GLY A 133 -5.17 1.76 -25.42
#